data_AF-A0A177HXL5-F1
#
_entry.id   AF-A0A177HXL5-F1
#
_cell.length_a   1.000
_cell.length_b   1.000
_cell.length_c   1.000
_cell.angle_alpha   90.00
_cell.angle_beta   90.00
_cell.angle_gamma   90.00
#
_symmetry.space_group_name_H-M   'P 1'
#
loop_
_entity.id
_entity.type
_entity.pdbx_description
1 polymer ?
#
loop_
_entity_poly.entity_id
_entity_poly.type
_entity_poly.pdbx_seq_one_letter_code
_entity_poly.pdbx_strand_id
1 'polypeptide(L)' 'MTARRRYITTTIPYVYARPHLGFALELVQADTLARHHRHRGEQVRLLSGTDRTLR' A
#
# COMPACT_ATOMS: atom_id res chain seq x y z
N MET A 1 -18.57 -15.44 -13.62
CA MET A 1 -17.42 -15.59 -12.70
C MET A 1 -17.27 -14.31 -11.89
N THR A 2 -17.31 -14.38 -10.56
CA THR A 2 -17.10 -13.20 -9.71
C THR A 2 -15.62 -12.81 -9.75
N ALA A 3 -15.31 -11.57 -10.16
CA ALA A 3 -13.94 -11.07 -10.12
C ALA A 3 -13.46 -11.05 -8.66
N ARG A 4 -12.30 -11.67 -8.37
CA ARG A 4 -11.70 -11.63 -7.03
C ARG A 4 -11.38 -10.20 -6.64
N ARG A 5 -11.76 -9.81 -5.42
CA ARG A 5 -11.45 -8.49 -4.83
C ARG A 5 -10.27 -8.61 -3.88
N ARG A 6 -9.29 -7.70 -4.00
CA ARG A 6 -8.13 -7.59 -3.11
C ARG A 6 -8.07 -6.22 -2.47
N TYR A 7 -7.82 -6.20 -1.18
CA TYR A 7 -7.55 -5.01 -0.41
C TYR A 7 -6.11 -5.09 0.10
N ILE A 8 -5.25 -4.21 -0.40
CA ILE A 8 -3.82 -4.16 -0.07
C ILE A 8 -3.61 -2.92 0.78
N THR A 9 -2.92 -3.05 1.90
CA THR A 9 -2.60 -1.94 2.80
C THR A 9 -1.09 -1.88 3.04
N THR A 10 -0.57 -0.67 3.22
CA THR A 10 0.76 -0.48 3.79
C THR A 10 0.65 -0.17 5.28
N THR A 11 1.77 -0.26 6.00
CA THR A 11 1.89 0.44 7.27
C THR A 11 1.69 1.95 7.08
N ILE A 12 1.29 2.62 8.16
CA ILE A 12 1.14 4.07 8.22
C ILE A 12 2.35 4.65 8.96
N PRO A 13 3.43 5.05 8.26
CA PRO A 13 4.63 5.55 8.91
C PRO A 13 4.34 6.81 9.73
N TYR A 14 4.98 6.93 10.90
CA TYR A 14 4.95 8.13 11.72
C TYR A 14 5.55 9.32 10.99
N VAL A 15 4.82 10.43 10.92
CA VAL A 15 5.28 11.66 10.22
C VAL A 15 6.55 12.28 10.82
N TYR A 16 6.87 11.95 12.08
CA TYR A 16 8.06 12.44 12.76
C TYR A 16 9.33 11.62 12.43
N ALA A 17 9.19 10.45 11.82
CA ALA A 17 10.32 9.65 11.36
C ALA A 17 10.80 10.15 10.00
N ARG A 18 12.12 10.28 9.82
CA ARG A 18 12.69 10.64 8.51
C ARG A 18 12.41 9.51 7.50
N PRO A 19 11.94 9.82 6.27
CA PRO A 19 11.80 8.82 5.23
C PRO A 19 13.10 8.07 5.00
N HIS A 20 13.02 6.73 4.93
CA HIS A 20 14.16 5.85 4.72
C HIS A 20 13.83 4.71 3.75
N LEU A 21 14.84 3.94 3.37
CA LEU A 21 14.72 2.89 2.34
C LEU A 21 13.59 1.90 2.65
N GLY A 22 13.40 1.54 3.93
CA GLY A 22 12.27 0.69 4.34
C GLY A 22 10.89 1.22 3.92
N PHE A 23 10.64 2.53 4.03
CA PHE A 23 9.35 3.12 3.61
C PHE A 23 9.18 3.03 2.10
N ALA A 24 10.25 3.33 1.35
CA ALA A 24 10.23 3.23 -0.11
C ALA A 24 10.00 1.78 -0.56
N LEU A 25 10.68 0.83 0.08
CA LEU A 25 10.57 -0.60 -0.24
C LEU A 25 9.12 -1.09 -0.07
N GLU A 26 8.48 -0.76 1.05
CA GLU A 26 7.11 -1.18 1.30
C GLU A 26 6.14 -0.60 0.26
N LEU A 27 6.25 0.70 -0.05
CA LEU A 27 5.40 1.35 -1.04
C LEU A 27 5.57 0.71 -2.43
N VAL A 28 6.81 0.40 -2.84
CA VAL A 28 7.11 -0.24 -4.12
C VAL A 28 6.56 -1.67 -4.17
N GLN A 29 6.70 -2.44 -3.08
CA GLN A 29 6.17 -3.80 -3.00
C GLN A 29 4.64 -3.80 -3.09
N ALA A 30 3.97 -2.92 -2.35
CA ALA A 30 2.52 -2.81 -2.36
C ALA A 30 1.97 -2.38 -3.74
N ASP A 31 2.62 -1.42 -4.40
CA ASP A 31 2.26 -1.00 -5.76
C ASP A 31 2.48 -2.12 -6.79
N THR A 32 3.62 -2.82 -6.71
CA THR A 32 3.93 -3.96 -7.59
C THR A 32 2.87 -5.07 -7.45
N LEU A 33 2.52 -5.43 -6.21
CA LEU A 33 1.50 -6.43 -5.94
C LEU A 33 0.12 -5.99 -6.46
N ALA A 34 -0.24 -4.72 -6.25
CA ALA A 34 -1.50 -4.17 -6.74
C ALA A 34 -1.58 -4.21 -8.27
N ARG A 35 -0.51 -3.82 -8.98
CA ARG A 35 -0.44 -3.88 -10.44
C ARG A 35 -0.52 -5.32 -10.95
N HIS A 36 0.18 -6.25 -10.31
CA HIS A 36 0.14 -7.67 -10.67
C HIS A 36 -1.30 -8.21 -10.63
N HIS A 37 -2.06 -7.93 -9.57
CA HIS A 37 -3.45 -8.36 -9.46
C HIS A 37 -4.40 -7.64 -10.43
N ARG A 38 -4.21 -6.34 -10.66
CA ARG A 38 -5.00 -5.61 -11.68
C ARG A 38 -4.79 -6.20 -13.08
N HIS A 39 -3.56 -6.58 -13.44
CA HIS A 39 -3.26 -7.21 -14.73
C HIS A 39 -3.94 -8.57 -14.92
N ARG A 40 -4.29 -9.24 -13.82
CA ARG A 40 -5.02 -10.51 -13.81
C ARG A 40 -6.54 -10.35 -13.84
N GLY A 41 -7.05 -9.12 -14.03
CA GLY A 41 -8.48 -8.81 -14.02
C GLY A 41 -9.12 -8.83 -12.62
N GLU A 42 -8.31 -8.80 -11.56
CA GLU A 42 -8.82 -8.72 -10.18
C GLU A 42 -9.16 -7.26 -9.83
N GLN A 43 -10.19 -7.06 -9.01
CA GLN A 43 -10.52 -5.73 -8.50
C GLN A 43 -9.63 -5.41 -7.29
N VAL A 44 -8.81 -4.37 -7.38
CA VAL A 44 -7.81 -4.06 -6.37
C VAL A 44 -8.00 -2.67 -5.79
N ARG A 45 -8.04 -2.57 -4.46
CA ARG A 45 -7.88 -1.31 -3.73
C ARG A 45 -6.58 -1.36 -2.92
N LEU A 46 -5.73 -0.36 -3.15
CA LEU A 46 -4.52 -0.11 -2.39
C LEU A 46 -4.78 1.09 -1.46
N LEU A 47 -4.59 0.90 -0.16
CA LEU A 47 -4.71 1.93 0.87
C LEU A 47 -3.35 2.17 1.52
N SER A 48 -2.98 3.43 1.63
CA SER A 48 -1.79 3.88 2.37
C SER A 48 -2.15 5.13 3.16
N GLY A 49 -1.24 5.59 4.02
CA GLY A 49 -1.43 6.76 4.87
C GLY A 49 -0.20 7.02 5.72
N THR A 50 -0.33 7.95 6.66
CA THR A 50 0.71 8.28 7.64
C THR A 50 0.07 8.47 9.00
N ASP A 51 0.74 8.05 10.07
CA ASP A 51 0.28 8.34 11.42
C ASP A 51 0.77 9.74 11.84
N ARG A 52 -0.19 10.63 12.10
CA ARG A 52 0.05 11.96 12.67
C ARG A 52 -0.74 12.09 13.97
N THR A 53 -0.02 12.02 15.08
CA THR A 53 -0.56 12.44 16.38
C THR A 53 -0.39 13.96 16.53
N LEU A 54 -1.51 14.68 16.74
CA LEU A 54 -1.48 16.07 17.20
C LEU A 54 -1.01 16.05 18.66
N ARG A 55 0.06 16.79 18.95
CA ARG A 55 0.41 17.14 20.32
C ARG A 55 -0.29 18.45 20.68
#